data_AF-A0A1F6CQI0-F1
#
_entry.id   AF-A0A1F6CQI0-F1
#
_cell.length_a   1.000
_cell.length_b   1.000
_cell.length_c   1.000
_cell.angle_alpha   90.00
_cell.angle_beta   90.00
_cell.angle_gamma   90.00
#
_symmetry.space_group_name_H-M   'P 1'
#
loop_
_entity.id
_entity.type
_entity.pdbx_description
1 polymer ?
#
loop_
_entity_poly.entity_id
_entity_poly.type
_entity_poly.pdbx_seq_one_letter_code
_entity_poly.pdbx_strand_id
1 'polypeptide(L)' 'MPKDKATYEVVLEKHQMAFLEEMAGKYGLEDASKAIRVLVNFAIDEEGERERVFGEVRCLDCGG' A
#
# COMPACT_ATOMS: atom_id res chain seq x y z
N MET A 1 10.93 -24.10 4.74
CA MET A 1 9.63 -23.88 4.06
C MET A 1 9.85 -22.85 2.98
N PRO A 2 9.53 -23.13 1.70
CA PRO A 2 9.48 -22.06 0.71
C PRO A 2 8.44 -21.05 1.20
N LYS A 3 8.78 -19.76 1.22
CA LYS A 3 7.80 -18.71 1.51
C LYS A 3 6.81 -18.74 0.35
N ASP A 4 5.53 -19.03 0.61
CA ASP A 4 4.45 -18.90 -0.38
C ASP A 4 4.38 -17.43 -0.81
N LYS A 5 5.10 -17.11 -1.88
CA LYS A 5 5.17 -15.78 -2.47
C LYS A 5 4.57 -15.85 -3.86
N ALA A 6 3.71 -14.90 -4.17
CA ALA A 6 3.21 -14.64 -5.51
C ALA A 6 3.66 -13.26 -5.96
N THR A 7 3.84 -13.10 -7.27
CA THR A 7 4.18 -11.81 -7.90
C THR A 7 2.95 -11.32 -8.66
N TYR A 8 2.59 -10.06 -8.42
CA TYR A 8 1.51 -9.37 -9.10
C TYR A 8 2.03 -8.08 -9.71
N GLU A 9 1.56 -7.76 -10.91
CA GLU A 9 1.78 -6.46 -11.53
C GLU A 9 0.56 -5.58 -11.25
N VAL A 10 0.80 -4.37 -10.75
CA VAL A 10 -0.24 -3.38 -10.46
C VAL A 10 0.13 -2.05 -11.09
N VAL A 11 -0.86 -1.37 -11.66
CA VAL A 11 -0.70 -0.02 -12.20
C VAL A 11 -1.18 0.96 -11.15
N LEU A 12 -0.31 1.90 -10.77
CA LEU A 12 -0.59 2.96 -9.80
C LEU A 12 -0.41 4.31 -10.46
N GLU A 13 -1.17 5.29 -10.00
CA GLU A 13 -0.98 6.68 -10.42
C GLU A 13 0.39 7.20 -9.99
N LYS A 14 0.94 8.17 -10.72
CA LYS A 14 2.30 8.71 -10.43
C LYS A 14 2.42 9.23 -9.00
N HIS A 15 1.38 9.86 -8.47
CA HIS A 15 1.38 10.40 -7.12
C HIS A 15 1.35 9.28 -6.05
N GLN A 16 0.68 8.15 -6.34
CA GLN A 16 0.67 6.98 -5.47
C GLN A 16 2.06 6.33 -5.44
N MET A 17 2.74 6.24 -6.58
CA MET A 17 4.12 5.74 -6.64
C MET A 17 5.08 6.65 -5.86
N ALA A 18 4.99 7.97 -6.07
CA ALA A 18 5.83 8.95 -5.36
C ALA A 18 5.64 8.86 -3.84
N PHE A 19 4.40 8.69 -3.37
CA PHE A 19 4.10 8.46 -1.96
C PHE A 19 4.80 7.20 -1.41
N LEU A 20 4.76 6.09 -2.15
CA LEU A 20 5.40 4.84 -1.73
C LEU A 20 6.92 4.95 -1.68
N GLU A 21 7.53 5.63 -2.66
CA GLU A 21 8.98 5.91 -2.67
C GLU A 21 9.38 6.82 -1.50
N GLU A 22 8.59 7.86 -1.21
CA GLU A 22 8.82 8.74 -0.05
C GLU A 22 8.76 7.94 1.26
N MET A 23 7.75 7.09 1.44
CA MET A 23 7.63 6.26 2.65
C MET A 23 8.77 5.25 2.74
N ALA A 24 9.21 4.68 1.63
CA ALA A 24 10.37 3.79 1.62
C ALA A 24 11.63 4.53 2.08
N GLY A 25 11.91 5.72 1.54
CA GLY A 25 13.04 6.54 1.96
C GLY A 25 12.95 6.96 3.43
N LYS A 26 11.78 7.45 3.87
CA LYS A 26 11.56 7.94 5.24
C LYS A 26 11.77 6.86 6.30
N TYR A 27 11.38 5.62 6.03
CA TYR A 27 11.47 4.51 6.98
C TYR A 27 12.62 3.53 6.69
N GLY A 28 13.50 3.85 5.74
CA GLY A 28 14.65 3.00 5.39
C GLY A 28 14.25 1.64 4.83
N LEU A 29 13.15 1.58 4.07
CA LEU A 29 12.71 0.37 3.38
C LEU A 29 13.51 0.18 2.09
N GLU A 30 13.63 -1.07 1.66
CA GLU A 30 14.38 -1.45 0.45
C GLU A 30 13.86 -0.74 -0.81
N ASP A 31 12.54 -0.69 -0.98
CA ASP A 31 11.87 -0.17 -2.16
C ASP A 31 10.38 0.13 -1.91
N ALA A 32 9.72 0.69 -2.92
CA ALA A 32 8.26 0.88 -2.92
C ALA A 32 7.49 -0.43 -2.74
N SER A 33 8.02 -1.57 -3.22
CA SER A 33 7.39 -2.88 -3.04
C SER A 33 7.31 -3.27 -1.56
N LYS A 34 8.30 -2.91 -0.75
CA LYS A 34 8.30 -3.09 0.70
C LYS A 34 7.32 -2.15 1.37
N ALA A 35 7.20 -0.90 0.93
CA ALA A 35 6.21 0.03 1.43
C ALA A 35 4.78 -0.49 1.21
N ILE A 36 4.46 -1.00 0.02
CA ILE A 36 3.17 -1.64 -0.27
C ILE A 36 2.91 -2.81 0.69
N ARG A 37 3.90 -3.69 0.90
CA ARG A 37 3.75 -4.82 1.84
C ARG A 37 3.48 -4.36 3.28
N VAL A 38 4.07 -3.25 3.72
CA VAL A 38 3.80 -2.68 5.05
C VAL A 38 2.35 -2.24 5.15
N LEU A 39 1.82 -1.54 4.13
CA LEU A 39 0.42 -1.13 4.10
C LEU A 39 -0.54 -2.32 4.11
N VAL A 40 -0.27 -3.34 3.29
CA VAL A 40 -1.09 -4.55 3.22
C VAL A 40 -1.06 -5.30 4.55
N ASN A 41 0.11 -5.47 5.17
CA ASN A 41 0.23 -6.11 6.48
C ASN A 41 -0.56 -5.36 7.55
N PHE A 42 -0.45 -4.02 7.58
CA PHE A 42 -1.21 -3.20 8.52
C PHE A 42 -2.73 -3.41 8.36
N ALA A 43 -3.24 -3.45 7.13
CA ALA A 43 -4.65 -3.72 6.87
C ALA A 43 -5.07 -5.17 7.23
N ILE A 44 -4.16 -6.13 7.18
CA ILE A 44 -4.42 -7.51 7.63
C ILE A 44 -4.54 -7.55 9.16
N ASP A 45 -3.61 -6.92 9.86
CA ASP A 45 -3.47 -7.00 11.32
C ASP A 45 -4.54 -6.19 12.06
N GLU A 46 -4.98 -5.05 11.51
CA GLU A 46 -5.89 -4.10 12.17
C GLU A 46 -7.31 -4.17 11.57
N GLU A 47 -8.19 -5.01 12.14
CA GLU A 47 -9.55 -5.23 11.60
C GLU A 47 -10.38 -3.94 11.48
N GLY A 48 -10.27 -3.03 12.45
CA GLY A 48 -11.00 -1.75 12.45
C GLY A 48 -10.53 -0.79 11.36
N GLU A 49 -9.30 -0.94 10.87
CA GLU A 49 -8.75 -0.08 9.82
C GLU A 49 -9.17 -0.54 8.43
N ARG A 50 -9.55 -1.82 8.24
CA ARG A 50 -10.09 -2.30 6.96
C ARG A 50 -11.34 -1.56 6.54
N GLU A 51 -12.28 -1.36 7.47
CA GLU A 51 -13.50 -0.60 7.21
C GLU A 51 -13.19 0.87 6.87
N ARG A 52 -12.17 1.46 7.49
CA ARG A 52 -11.76 2.84 7.19
C ARG A 52 -11.07 2.99 5.83
N VAL A 53 -10.41 1.93 5.36
CA VAL A 53 -9.72 1.88 4.06
C VAL A 53 -10.69 1.54 2.92
N PHE A 54 -11.61 0.59 3.13
CA PHE A 54 -12.47 0.04 2.08
C PHE A 54 -13.96 0.44 2.19
N GLY A 55 -14.43 0.87 3.36
CA GLY A 55 -15.84 1.23 3.61
C GLY A 55 -16.26 2.56 3.00
N GLU A 56 -15.30 3.41 2.62
CA GLU A 56 -15.54 4.65 1.88
C GLU A 56 -14.67 4.70 0.62
N VAL A 57 -15.26 5.00 -0.54
CA VAL A 57 -14.50 5.22 -1.77
C VAL A 57 -13.80 6.57 -1.68
N ARG A 58 -12.53 6.57 -1.31
CA ARG A 58 -11.67 7.76 -1.29
C ARG A 58 -10.93 7.89 -2.61
N CYS A 59 -11.60 8.45 -3.61
CA CYS A 59 -10.91 8.81 -4.83
C CYS A 59 -10.32 10.21 -4.71
N LEU A 60 -8.99 10.29 -4.63
CA LEU A 60 -8.26 11.56 -4.59
C LEU A 60 -8.34 12.33 -5.91
N ASP A 61 -8.63 11.64 -7.02
CA ASP A 61 -8.73 12.23 -8.36
C ASP A 61 -10.17 12.53 -8.80
N CYS A 62 -11.18 11.96 -8.13
CA CYS A 62 -12.58 12.05 -8.56
C CYS A 62 -13.33 13.21 -7.88
N GLY A 63 -12.72 13.88 -6.90
CA GLY A 63 -13.26 15.13 -6.35
C GLY A 63 -14.73 15.11 -5.88
N GLY A 64 -15.26 13.99 -5.36
CA GLY A 64 -16.62 13.93 -4.80
C GLY A 64 -17.75 13.85 -5.82
#